data_AF-A0A1E9GFU2-F1
#
_entry.id   AF-A0A1E9GFU2-F1
#
_cell.length_a   1.000
_cell.length_b   1.000
_cell.length_c   1.000
_cell.angle_alpha   90.00
_cell.angle_beta   90.00
_cell.angle_gamma   90.00
#
_symmetry.space_group_name_H-M   'P 1'
#
loop_
_entity.id
_entity.type
_entity.pdbx_description
1 polymer ?
#
loop_
_entity_poly.entity_id
_entity_poly.type
_entity_poly.pdbx_seq_one_letter_code
_entity_poly.pdbx_strand_id
1 'polypeptide(L)'
;MTTTTNPKAPKRFFAGISGIKSGVANIIDAGKTFKTLGPSQVKDEIQIAKHELKTKGIAVGKGAAFFGVAAVFGLFLIIALVAAAILGLGTVMPYWASALVFALIFLIVLAICALVGLKKVKAQLPFKPESAIFGLLFDLGVLKEGTAMSAERLKKEQAERAEQKAKEAEEAAERARQEAEERKARGEEEPKPPTFEELKQRTAERRQHLAALRDDLQSYTGDVQNNTQQALDALKAVPSEVAAGAAATGRGLAENVRKPEVLQARWKSFAALGASIATVLHFLNRLVRR
;
A
#
# COMPACT_ATOMS: atom_id res chain seq x y z
N MET A 1 11.97 56.52 -60.38
CA MET A 1 10.54 56.16 -60.53
C MET A 1 10.25 55.06 -59.51
N THR A 2 9.77 55.41 -58.31
CA THR A 2 8.32 55.48 -57.91
C THR A 2 7.66 54.09 -57.94
N THR A 3 6.95 53.53 -56.95
CA THR A 3 6.47 53.89 -55.59
C THR A 3 5.61 52.68 -55.12
N THR A 4 5.55 52.40 -53.80
CA THR A 4 4.38 51.97 -52.97
C THR A 4 3.38 50.88 -53.49
N THR A 5 3.01 49.82 -52.75
CA THR A 5 1.97 49.79 -51.70
C THR A 5 1.78 48.36 -51.12
N ASN A 6 1.30 48.31 -49.88
CA ASN A 6 0.90 47.18 -49.02
C ASN A 6 -0.51 46.60 -49.38
N PRO A 7 -1.16 45.75 -48.53
CA PRO A 7 -1.24 44.27 -48.49
C PRO A 7 -2.54 43.67 -49.09
N LYS A 8 -2.57 42.36 -49.36
CA LYS A 8 -3.82 41.57 -49.48
C LYS A 8 -3.69 40.17 -48.88
N ALA A 9 -4.48 39.92 -47.84
CA ALA A 9 -4.81 38.59 -47.35
C ALA A 9 -5.85 37.90 -48.27
N PRO A 10 -5.78 36.57 -48.46
CA PRO A 10 -6.93 35.79 -48.86
C PRO A 10 -7.56 35.00 -47.69
N LYS A 11 -8.79 35.44 -47.40
CA LYS A 11 -9.99 34.76 -46.86
C LYS A 11 -9.91 33.25 -46.51
N ARG A 12 -10.26 32.98 -45.24
CA ARG A 12 -11.18 31.95 -44.72
C ARG A 12 -11.21 30.58 -45.42
N PHE A 13 -10.61 29.58 -44.79
CA PHE A 13 -11.11 28.20 -44.83
C PHE A 13 -11.87 27.90 -43.53
N PHE A 14 -13.15 28.26 -43.51
CA PHE A 14 -14.11 27.59 -42.65
C PHE A 14 -14.37 26.21 -43.27
N ALA A 15 -13.74 25.17 -42.73
CA ALA A 15 -14.09 23.79 -43.01
C ALA A 15 -14.59 23.13 -41.73
N GLY A 16 -15.92 23.17 -41.57
CA GLY A 16 -16.71 22.03 -41.11
C GLY A 16 -16.63 21.63 -39.63
N ILE A 17 -17.60 22.13 -38.84
CA ILE A 17 -18.06 21.58 -37.55
C ILE A 17 -18.62 20.13 -37.69
N SER A 18 -18.53 19.52 -38.87
CA SER A 18 -18.88 18.12 -39.14
C SER A 18 -17.83 17.12 -38.60
N GLY A 19 -16.56 17.52 -38.44
CA GLY A 19 -15.48 16.65 -37.96
C GLY A 19 -15.48 16.35 -36.44
N ILE A 20 -16.31 17.06 -35.66
CA ILE A 20 -16.38 16.87 -34.20
C ILE A 20 -17.36 15.73 -33.85
N LYS A 21 -18.37 15.46 -34.69
CA LYS A 21 -19.32 14.36 -34.45
C LYS A 21 -18.67 12.98 -34.60
N SER A 22 -17.73 12.81 -35.52
CA SER A 22 -16.96 11.57 -35.68
C SER A 22 -15.88 11.38 -34.60
N GLY A 23 -15.31 12.47 -34.06
CA GLY A 23 -14.38 12.42 -32.94
C GLY A 23 -15.01 11.91 -31.63
N VAL A 24 -16.27 12.31 -31.34
CA VAL A 24 -17.00 11.84 -30.16
C VAL A 24 -17.53 10.41 -30.33
N ALA A 25 -17.93 10.02 -31.54
CA ALA A 25 -18.29 8.63 -31.85
C ALA A 25 -17.08 7.67 -31.68
N ASN A 26 -15.89 8.09 -32.11
CA ASN A 26 -14.66 7.30 -31.94
C ASN A 26 -14.20 7.20 -30.48
N ILE A 27 -14.49 8.16 -29.60
CA ILE A 27 -14.15 8.07 -28.16
C ILE A 27 -15.09 7.09 -27.43
N ILE A 28 -16.37 7.05 -27.82
CA ILE A 28 -17.34 6.10 -27.28
C ILE A 28 -17.02 4.68 -27.78
N ASP A 29 -16.61 4.53 -29.04
CA ASP A 29 -16.11 3.25 -29.57
C ASP A 29 -14.73 2.88 -29.02
N ALA A 30 -13.87 3.84 -28.68
CA ALA A 30 -12.60 3.59 -27.97
C ALA A 30 -12.86 3.04 -26.55
N GLY A 31 -13.83 3.59 -25.83
CA GLY A 31 -14.25 3.05 -24.53
C GLY A 31 -14.88 1.65 -24.64
N LYS A 32 -15.64 1.40 -25.72
CA LYS A 32 -16.26 0.10 -26.00
C LYS A 32 -15.22 -0.96 -26.40
N THR A 33 -14.25 -0.58 -27.23
CA THR A 33 -13.12 -1.43 -27.64
C THR A 33 -12.16 -1.68 -26.48
N PHE A 34 -11.87 -0.72 -25.60
CA PHE A 34 -11.11 -1.01 -24.37
C PHE A 34 -11.84 -1.98 -23.43
N LYS A 35 -13.17 -1.89 -23.33
CA LYS A 35 -13.98 -2.78 -22.49
C LYS A 35 -14.05 -4.21 -23.03
N THR A 36 -13.93 -4.40 -24.35
CA THR A 36 -13.94 -5.72 -25.00
C THR A 36 -12.54 -6.29 -25.26
N LEU A 37 -11.54 -5.45 -25.51
CA LEU A 37 -10.15 -5.83 -25.82
C LEU A 37 -9.23 -5.86 -24.59
N GLY A 38 -9.50 -5.06 -23.56
CA GLY A 38 -8.73 -5.09 -22.32
C GLY A 38 -8.67 -6.49 -21.66
N PRO A 39 -9.80 -7.22 -21.58
CA PRO A 39 -9.79 -8.59 -21.08
C PRO A 39 -9.07 -9.59 -22.00
N SER A 40 -9.09 -9.40 -23.33
CA SER A 40 -8.43 -10.32 -24.27
C SER A 40 -6.92 -10.10 -24.29
N GLN A 41 -6.44 -8.85 -24.26
CA GLN A 41 -5.01 -8.55 -24.18
C GLN A 41 -4.39 -9.05 -22.87
N VAL A 42 -5.06 -8.87 -21.74
CA VAL A 42 -4.62 -9.43 -20.46
C VAL A 42 -4.61 -10.96 -20.51
N LYS A 43 -5.61 -11.59 -21.15
CA LYS A 43 -5.63 -13.05 -21.34
C LYS A 43 -4.50 -13.53 -22.24
N ASP A 44 -4.18 -12.80 -23.30
CA ASP A 44 -3.13 -13.16 -24.27
C ASP A 44 -1.74 -12.99 -23.64
N GLU A 45 -1.49 -11.90 -22.91
CA GLU A 45 -0.28 -11.70 -22.11
C GLU A 45 -0.13 -12.79 -21.02
N ILE A 46 -1.22 -13.17 -20.35
CA ILE A 46 -1.22 -14.29 -19.40
C ILE A 46 -0.94 -15.62 -20.11
N GLN A 47 -1.41 -15.83 -21.33
CA GLN A 47 -1.16 -17.05 -22.09
C GLN A 47 0.29 -17.12 -22.58
N ILE A 48 0.85 -16.02 -23.05
CA ILE A 48 2.27 -15.89 -23.42
C ILE A 48 3.14 -16.12 -22.18
N ALA A 49 2.83 -15.46 -21.07
CA ALA A 49 3.51 -15.67 -19.79
C ALA A 49 3.40 -17.13 -19.32
N LYS A 50 2.23 -17.77 -19.44
CA LYS A 50 2.05 -19.20 -19.13
C LYS A 50 2.91 -20.10 -20.04
N HIS A 51 2.99 -19.80 -21.33
CA HIS A 51 3.77 -20.60 -22.27
C HIS A 51 5.28 -20.47 -21.98
N GLU A 52 5.74 -19.24 -21.70
CA GLU A 52 7.11 -19.01 -21.26
C GLU A 52 7.41 -19.64 -19.90
N LEU A 53 6.53 -19.50 -18.90
CA LEU A 53 6.64 -20.14 -17.59
C LEU A 53 6.63 -21.66 -17.69
N LYS A 54 5.83 -22.25 -18.59
CA LYS A 54 5.83 -23.70 -18.79
C LYS A 54 7.14 -24.16 -19.41
N THR A 55 7.61 -23.47 -20.45
CA THR A 55 8.84 -23.88 -21.16
C THR A 55 10.10 -23.64 -20.32
N LYS A 56 10.25 -22.45 -19.74
CA LYS A 56 11.37 -22.10 -18.86
C LYS A 56 11.25 -22.76 -17.48
N GLY A 57 10.04 -22.84 -16.93
CA GLY A 57 9.77 -23.46 -15.63
C GLY A 57 9.89 -24.98 -15.62
N ILE A 58 9.65 -25.69 -16.73
CA ILE A 58 9.97 -27.12 -16.81
C ILE A 58 11.50 -27.34 -16.82
N ALA A 59 12.26 -26.50 -17.52
CA ALA A 59 13.73 -26.60 -17.54
C ALA A 59 14.34 -26.30 -16.15
N VAL A 60 13.94 -25.18 -15.54
CA VAL A 60 14.33 -24.83 -14.17
C VAL A 60 13.80 -25.84 -13.16
N GLY A 61 12.57 -26.33 -13.33
CA GLY A 61 11.92 -27.31 -12.45
C GLY A 61 12.58 -28.68 -12.49
N LYS A 62 13.01 -29.16 -13.65
CA LYS A 62 13.81 -30.40 -13.77
C LYS A 62 15.16 -30.24 -13.06
N GLY A 63 15.84 -29.12 -13.27
CA GLY A 63 17.09 -28.81 -12.55
C GLY A 63 16.89 -28.77 -11.04
N ALA A 64 15.87 -28.04 -10.57
CA ALA A 64 15.51 -27.95 -9.15
C ALA A 64 15.12 -29.31 -8.56
N ALA A 65 14.47 -30.19 -9.32
CA ALA A 65 14.13 -31.54 -8.87
C ALA A 65 15.39 -32.39 -8.65
N PHE A 66 16.35 -32.37 -9.58
CA PHE A 66 17.63 -33.07 -9.39
C PHE A 66 18.43 -32.49 -8.22
N PHE A 67 18.44 -31.17 -8.04
CA PHE A 67 19.05 -30.55 -6.86
C PHE A 67 18.34 -30.92 -5.55
N GLY A 68 17.01 -31.06 -5.57
CA GLY A 68 16.25 -31.56 -4.43
C GLY A 68 16.63 -32.99 -4.04
N VAL A 69 16.72 -33.88 -5.02
CA VAL A 69 17.20 -35.26 -4.81
C VAL A 69 18.65 -35.26 -4.31
N ALA A 70 19.54 -34.50 -4.95
CA ALA A 70 20.94 -34.39 -4.54
C ALA A 70 21.09 -33.83 -3.11
N ALA A 71 20.22 -32.90 -2.68
CA ALA A 71 20.22 -32.39 -1.32
C ALA A 71 19.83 -33.47 -0.29
N VAL A 72 18.81 -34.29 -0.59
CA VAL A 72 18.40 -35.41 0.28
C VAL A 72 19.49 -36.47 0.36
N PHE A 73 20.06 -36.90 -0.77
CA PHE A 73 21.16 -37.88 -0.78
C PHE A 73 22.44 -37.31 -0.16
N GLY A 74 22.72 -36.03 -0.35
CA GLY A 74 23.83 -35.33 0.32
C GLY A 74 23.66 -35.32 1.83
N LEU A 75 22.43 -35.12 2.34
CA LEU A 75 22.14 -35.23 3.77
C LEU A 75 22.40 -36.64 4.29
N PHE A 76 21.93 -37.68 3.58
CA PHE A 76 22.20 -39.07 3.98
C PHE A 76 23.69 -39.41 3.92
N LEU A 77 24.43 -38.90 2.94
CA LEU A 77 25.88 -39.06 2.86
C LEU A 77 26.57 -38.46 4.08
N ILE A 78 26.19 -37.24 4.50
CA ILE A 78 26.75 -36.60 5.70
C ILE A 78 26.47 -37.45 6.93
N ILE A 79 25.23 -37.94 7.11
CA ILE A 79 24.87 -38.80 8.24
C ILE A 79 25.72 -40.08 8.24
N ALA A 80 25.87 -40.72 7.08
CA ALA A 80 26.69 -41.93 6.94
C ALA A 80 28.17 -41.66 7.25
N LEU A 81 28.73 -40.54 6.80
CA LEU A 81 30.10 -40.13 7.10
C LEU A 81 30.31 -39.87 8.59
N VAL A 82 29.35 -39.21 9.25
CA VAL A 82 29.40 -38.98 10.70
C VAL A 82 29.35 -40.30 11.45
N ALA A 83 28.44 -41.21 11.07
CA ALA A 83 28.37 -42.54 11.67
C ALA A 83 29.68 -43.32 11.47
N ALA A 84 30.23 -43.32 10.24
CA ALA A 84 31.50 -43.95 9.93
C ALA A 84 32.66 -43.36 10.74
N ALA A 85 32.70 -42.05 10.94
CA ALA A 85 33.72 -41.37 11.73
C ALA A 85 33.62 -41.73 13.22
N ILE A 86 32.39 -41.78 13.78
CA ILE A 86 32.15 -42.21 15.16
C ILE A 86 32.58 -43.67 15.35
N LEU A 87 32.20 -44.57 14.44
CA LEU A 87 32.58 -45.98 14.51
C LEU A 87 34.08 -46.18 14.33
N GLY A 88 34.70 -45.43 13.41
CA GLY A 88 36.14 -45.46 13.16
C GLY A 88 36.95 -45.05 14.39
N LEU A 89 36.61 -43.90 15.01
CA LEU A 89 37.25 -43.47 16.26
C LEU A 89 36.89 -44.39 17.44
N GLY A 90 35.70 -45.02 17.38
CA GLY A 90 35.25 -46.04 18.32
C GLY A 90 36.09 -47.33 18.33
N THR A 91 37.02 -47.51 17.38
CA THR A 91 37.99 -48.61 17.41
C THR A 91 39.15 -48.34 18.38
N VAL A 92 39.41 -47.07 18.71
CA VAL A 92 40.52 -46.64 19.58
C VAL A 92 40.02 -46.27 20.99
N MET A 93 38.74 -45.95 21.15
CA MET A 93 38.09 -45.62 22.42
C MET A 93 36.63 -46.12 22.46
N PRO A 94 35.97 -46.20 23.62
CA PRO A 94 34.56 -46.63 23.69
C PRO A 94 33.64 -45.81 22.78
N TYR A 95 32.68 -46.48 22.11
CA TYR A 95 31.77 -45.84 21.16
C TYR A 95 31.02 -44.63 21.73
N TRP A 96 30.64 -44.68 23.01
CA TRP A 96 29.96 -43.56 23.68
C TRP A 96 30.88 -42.32 23.78
N ALA A 97 32.17 -42.51 24.03
CA ALA A 97 33.13 -41.42 24.11
C ALA A 97 33.42 -40.82 22.73
N SER A 98 33.55 -41.67 21.70
CA SER A 98 33.68 -41.23 20.31
C SER A 98 32.50 -40.36 19.86
N ALA A 99 31.26 -40.78 20.18
CA ALA A 99 30.07 -39.99 19.88
C ALA A 99 30.09 -38.61 20.57
N LEU A 100 30.54 -38.54 21.84
CA LEU A 100 30.67 -37.26 22.56
C LEU A 100 31.72 -36.34 21.95
N VAL A 101 32.84 -36.88 21.44
CA VAL A 101 33.87 -36.09 20.75
C VAL A 101 33.30 -35.43 19.50
N PHE A 102 32.61 -36.19 18.64
CA PHE A 102 31.99 -35.63 17.44
C PHE A 102 30.84 -34.66 17.78
N ALA A 103 30.06 -34.94 18.83
CA ALA A 103 29.05 -34.00 19.32
C ALA A 103 29.66 -32.66 19.74
N LEU A 104 30.81 -32.68 20.44
CA LEU A 104 31.52 -31.47 20.83
C LEU A 104 32.07 -30.70 19.61
N ILE A 105 32.63 -31.41 18.63
CA ILE A 105 33.11 -30.79 17.38
C ILE A 105 31.94 -30.09 16.66
N PHE A 106 30.79 -30.76 16.50
CA PHE A 106 29.62 -30.15 15.88
C PHE A 106 29.06 -28.98 16.68
N LEU A 107 29.07 -29.05 18.01
CA LEU A 107 28.65 -27.94 18.86
C LEU A 107 29.51 -26.68 18.62
N ILE A 108 30.83 -26.85 18.50
CA ILE A 108 31.76 -25.74 18.20
C ILE A 108 31.45 -25.14 16.83
N VAL A 109 31.30 -25.97 15.80
CA VAL A 109 30.96 -25.50 14.44
C VAL A 109 29.61 -24.76 14.45
N LEU A 110 28.61 -25.31 15.14
CA LEU A 110 27.28 -24.71 15.26
C LEU A 110 27.33 -23.37 15.99
N ALA A 111 28.12 -23.27 17.06
CA ALA A 111 28.34 -22.01 17.77
C ALA A 111 28.99 -20.94 16.88
N ILE A 112 30.02 -21.30 16.10
CA ILE A 112 30.67 -20.38 15.16
C ILE A 112 29.67 -19.92 14.08
N CYS A 113 28.95 -20.85 13.46
CA CYS A 113 27.94 -20.55 12.46
C CYS A 113 26.82 -19.65 13.02
N ALA A 114 26.34 -19.94 14.23
CA ALA A 114 25.32 -19.15 14.90
C ALA A 114 25.83 -17.73 15.21
N LEU A 115 27.06 -17.59 15.70
CA LEU A 115 27.67 -16.28 15.96
C LEU A 115 27.85 -15.47 14.68
N VAL A 116 28.37 -16.08 13.61
CA VAL A 116 28.54 -15.42 12.31
C VAL A 116 27.17 -15.04 11.72
N GLY A 117 26.20 -15.95 11.77
CA GLY A 117 24.82 -15.72 11.34
C GLY A 117 24.18 -14.56 12.10
N LEU A 118 24.30 -14.55 13.43
CA LEU A 118 23.79 -13.49 14.29
C LEU A 118 24.45 -12.14 13.95
N LYS A 119 25.77 -12.11 13.74
CA LYS A 119 26.48 -10.89 13.35
C LYS A 119 26.00 -10.38 12.00
N LYS A 120 25.81 -11.25 11.02
CA LYS A 120 25.28 -10.88 9.70
C LYS A 120 23.85 -10.37 9.78
N VAL A 121 22.97 -11.03 10.53
CA VAL A 121 21.57 -10.60 10.72
C VAL A 121 21.50 -9.26 11.45
N LYS A 122 22.26 -9.09 12.53
CA LYS A 122 22.32 -7.82 13.27
C LYS A 122 22.86 -6.67 12.42
N ALA A 123 23.83 -6.92 11.55
CA ALA A 123 24.36 -5.92 10.62
C ALA A 123 23.35 -5.48 9.55
N GLN A 124 22.24 -6.20 9.37
CA GLN A 124 21.18 -5.85 8.44
C GLN A 124 19.97 -5.20 9.14
N LEU A 125 20.02 -5.02 10.47
CA LEU A 125 18.99 -4.32 11.23
C LEU A 125 19.40 -2.85 11.47
N PRO A 126 18.49 -1.88 11.26
CA PRO A 126 17.06 -2.05 10.96
C PRO A 126 16.80 -2.32 9.47
N PHE A 127 16.13 -3.43 9.15
CA PHE A 127 15.57 -3.73 7.83
C PHE A 127 14.44 -2.72 7.53
N LYS A 128 14.80 -1.51 7.11
CA LYS A 128 13.88 -0.57 6.49
C LYS A 128 14.10 -0.69 4.99
N PRO A 129 13.20 -1.34 4.23
CA PRO A 129 13.28 -1.32 2.78
C PRO A 129 12.87 0.08 2.29
N GLU A 130 13.78 1.05 2.45
CA GLU A 130 13.55 2.48 2.18
C GLU A 130 13.06 2.68 0.74
N SER A 131 13.63 1.94 -0.21
CA SER A 131 13.24 1.99 -1.62
C SER A 131 11.80 1.50 -1.87
N ALA A 132 11.36 0.46 -1.17
CA ALA A 132 10.01 -0.08 -1.34
C ALA A 132 8.95 0.84 -0.71
N ILE A 133 9.27 1.41 0.45
CA ILE A 133 8.42 2.39 1.13
C ILE A 133 8.34 3.68 0.31
N PHE A 134 9.47 4.12 -0.26
CA PHE A 134 9.53 5.28 -1.15
C PHE A 134 8.67 5.06 -2.40
N GLY A 135 8.77 3.90 -3.06
CA GLY A 135 7.95 3.58 -4.24
C GLY A 135 6.46 3.66 -3.96
N LEU A 136 5.98 3.05 -2.86
CA LEU A 136 4.57 3.11 -2.48
C LEU A 136 4.11 4.53 -2.15
N LEU A 137 4.90 5.30 -1.42
CA LEU A 137 4.57 6.70 -1.08
C LEU A 137 4.60 7.59 -2.33
N PHE A 138 5.52 7.32 -3.25
CA PHE A 138 5.61 8.01 -4.52
C PHE A 138 4.36 7.72 -5.37
N ASP A 139 3.98 6.47 -5.52
CA ASP A 139 2.80 6.06 -6.29
C ASP A 139 1.51 6.66 -5.71
N LEU A 140 1.36 6.65 -4.38
CA LEU A 140 0.25 7.32 -3.70
C LEU A 140 0.26 8.84 -3.90
N GLY A 141 1.44 9.45 -3.90
CA GLY A 141 1.63 10.86 -4.20
C GLY A 141 1.24 11.22 -5.63
N VAL A 142 1.61 10.40 -6.61
CA VAL A 142 1.21 10.58 -8.02
C VAL A 142 -0.29 10.38 -8.19
N LEU A 143 -0.91 9.43 -7.47
CA LEU A 143 -2.36 9.26 -7.49
C LEU A 143 -3.11 10.47 -6.91
N LYS A 144 -2.55 11.13 -5.89
CA LYS A 144 -3.17 12.28 -5.20
C LYS A 144 -2.92 13.61 -5.93
N GLU A 145 -1.69 13.84 -6.37
CA GLU A 145 -1.20 15.15 -6.83
C GLU A 145 -0.82 15.14 -8.33
N GLY A 146 -0.93 13.98 -8.99
CA GLY A 146 -0.64 13.83 -10.42
C GLY A 146 0.82 14.13 -10.74
N THR A 147 1.06 14.80 -11.86
CA THR A 147 2.40 15.19 -12.34
C THR A 147 3.08 16.24 -11.47
N ALA A 148 2.37 16.88 -10.53
CA ALA A 148 2.95 17.83 -9.58
C ALA A 148 3.82 17.14 -8.52
N MET A 149 3.67 15.83 -8.34
CA MET A 149 4.48 15.05 -7.40
C MET A 149 5.75 14.55 -8.09
N SER A 150 6.89 15.12 -7.70
CA SER A 150 8.21 14.73 -8.21
C SER A 150 8.99 13.90 -7.20
N ALA A 151 9.76 12.93 -7.69
CA ALA A 151 10.55 12.05 -6.85
C ALA A 151 11.57 12.84 -6.00
N GLU A 152 12.07 13.95 -6.53
CA GLU A 152 12.99 14.83 -5.83
C GLU A 152 12.33 15.58 -4.66
N ARG A 153 11.08 16.04 -4.84
CA ARG A 153 10.33 16.72 -3.76
C ARG A 153 10.07 15.75 -2.61
N LEU A 154 9.64 14.52 -2.90
CA LEU A 154 9.42 13.51 -1.88
C LEU A 154 10.73 13.13 -1.16
N LYS A 155 11.85 13.03 -1.89
CA LYS A 155 13.18 12.79 -1.28
C LYS A 155 13.58 13.91 -0.32
N LYS A 156 13.40 15.18 -0.71
CA LYS A 156 13.68 16.33 0.15
C LYS A 156 12.79 16.34 1.39
N GLU A 157 11.49 16.13 1.22
CA GLU A 157 10.54 16.07 2.34
C GLU A 157 10.83 14.90 3.30
N GLN A 158 11.21 13.73 2.77
CA GLN A 158 11.62 12.61 3.62
C GLN A 158 12.94 12.86 4.35
N ALA A 159 13.92 13.52 3.72
CA ALA A 159 15.17 13.91 4.36
C ALA A 159 14.92 14.92 5.48
N GLU A 160 14.10 15.94 5.23
CA GLU A 160 13.69 16.93 6.25
C GLU A 160 12.94 16.25 7.41
N ARG A 161 12.02 15.33 7.14
CA ARG A 161 11.34 14.55 8.19
C ARG A 161 12.29 13.62 8.95
N ALA A 162 13.32 13.09 8.30
CA ALA A 162 14.32 12.24 8.95
C ALA A 162 15.20 13.08 9.88
N GLU A 163 15.63 14.27 9.44
CA GLU A 163 16.37 15.23 10.26
C GLU A 163 15.52 15.77 11.42
N GLN A 164 14.24 16.09 11.18
CA GLN A 164 13.31 16.48 12.24
C GLN A 164 13.16 15.38 13.28
N LYS A 165 12.95 14.12 12.86
CA LYS A 165 12.89 12.98 13.78
C LYS A 165 14.20 12.74 14.52
N ALA A 166 15.35 13.00 13.89
CA ALA A 166 16.65 12.90 14.54
C ALA A 166 16.80 13.98 15.62
N LYS A 167 16.42 15.22 15.31
CA LYS A 167 16.42 16.34 16.27
C LYS A 167 15.44 16.10 17.42
N GLU A 168 14.22 15.65 17.12
CA GLU A 168 13.22 15.28 18.14
C GLU A 168 13.72 14.12 19.01
N ALA A 169 14.41 13.14 18.43
CA ALA A 169 14.98 12.02 19.19
C ALA A 169 16.16 12.45 20.07
N GLU A 170 16.99 13.37 19.59
CA GLU A 170 18.09 13.96 20.34
C GLU A 170 17.57 14.83 21.49
N GLU A 171 16.62 15.73 21.22
CA GLU A 171 15.94 16.52 22.25
C GLU A 171 15.20 15.62 23.25
N ALA A 172 14.52 14.56 22.80
CA ALA A 172 13.86 13.62 23.68
C ALA A 172 14.87 12.84 24.54
N ALA A 173 16.04 12.50 23.99
CA ALA A 173 17.12 11.86 24.74
C ALA A 173 17.74 12.82 25.76
N GLU A 174 17.92 14.09 25.43
CA GLU A 174 18.40 15.12 26.36
C GLU A 174 17.38 15.40 27.47
N ARG A 175 16.09 15.55 27.13
CA ARG A 175 15.00 15.68 28.10
C ARG A 175 14.93 14.45 29.01
N ALA A 176 15.07 13.24 28.45
CA ALA A 176 15.09 12.02 29.24
C ALA A 176 16.31 11.95 30.18
N ARG A 177 17.48 12.45 29.76
CA ARG A 177 18.68 12.56 30.62
C ARG A 177 18.48 13.59 31.73
N GLN A 178 17.96 14.77 31.41
CA GLN A 178 17.65 15.82 32.39
C GLN A 178 16.61 15.34 33.40
N GLU A 179 15.52 14.71 32.92
CA GLU A 179 14.53 14.10 33.79
C GLU A 179 15.13 12.99 34.67
N ALA A 180 16.03 12.16 34.14
CA ALA A 180 16.69 11.13 34.93
C ALA A 180 17.63 11.73 35.99
N GLU A 181 18.34 12.81 35.69
CA GLU A 181 19.16 13.55 36.65
C GLU A 181 18.33 14.25 37.72
N GLU A 182 17.23 14.90 37.34
CA GLU A 182 16.28 15.51 38.29
C GLU A 182 15.60 14.47 39.19
N ARG A 183 15.17 13.34 38.63
CA ARG A 183 14.59 12.22 39.40
C ARG A 183 15.60 11.67 40.40
N LYS A 184 16.87 11.51 39.99
CA LYS A 184 17.98 11.14 40.89
C LYS A 184 18.18 12.17 42.00
N ALA A 185 18.09 13.46 41.69
CA ALA A 185 18.18 14.54 42.68
C ALA A 185 16.96 14.60 43.63
N ARG A 186 15.76 14.23 43.15
CA ARG A 186 14.53 14.05 43.95
C ARG A 186 14.52 12.75 44.77
N GLY A 187 15.50 11.86 44.58
CA GLY A 187 15.54 10.54 45.24
C GLY A 187 14.50 9.54 44.70
N GLU A 188 13.97 9.77 43.50
CA GLU A 188 12.97 8.92 42.86
C GLU A 188 13.66 7.77 42.10
N GLU A 189 13.25 6.51 42.34
CA GLU A 189 13.77 5.34 41.61
C GLU A 189 13.43 5.41 40.10
N GLU A 190 14.31 4.87 39.25
CA GLU A 190 14.05 4.75 37.81
C GLU A 190 12.73 4.00 37.55
N PRO A 191 11.94 4.41 36.54
CA PRO A 191 10.68 3.75 36.21
C PRO A 191 10.95 2.29 35.84
N LYS A 192 10.54 1.36 36.70
CA LYS A 192 10.68 -0.07 36.47
C LYS A 192 9.94 -0.45 35.18
N PRO A 193 10.52 -1.31 34.33
CA PRO A 193 9.83 -1.78 33.14
C PRO A 193 8.48 -2.40 33.55
N PRO A 194 7.42 -2.22 32.72
CA PRO A 194 6.09 -2.69 33.07
C PRO A 194 6.12 -4.17 33.44
N THR A 195 5.53 -4.51 34.57
CA THR A 195 5.48 -5.89 35.06
C THR A 195 4.63 -6.77 34.12
N PHE A 196 4.85 -8.09 34.16
CA PHE A 196 4.12 -9.02 33.27
C PHE A 196 2.60 -8.89 33.38
N GLU A 197 2.08 -8.63 34.59
CA GLU A 197 0.66 -8.41 34.82
C GLU A 197 0.15 -7.12 34.17
N GLU A 198 0.91 -6.02 34.25
CA GLU A 198 0.58 -4.76 33.58
C GLU A 198 0.63 -4.90 32.05
N LEU A 199 1.55 -5.70 31.52
CA LEU A 199 1.60 -6.02 30.09
C LEU A 199 0.37 -6.81 29.64
N LYS A 200 -0.09 -7.75 30.48
CA LYS A 200 -1.31 -8.52 30.23
C LYS A 200 -2.55 -7.62 30.26
N GLN A 201 -2.63 -6.69 31.21
CA GLN A 201 -3.71 -5.71 31.32
C GLN A 201 -3.74 -4.77 30.10
N ARG A 202 -2.61 -4.17 29.72
CA ARG A 202 -2.52 -3.32 28.50
C ARG A 202 -2.91 -4.07 27.23
N THR A 203 -2.56 -5.36 27.16
CA THR A 203 -2.94 -6.21 26.02
C THR A 203 -4.44 -6.47 26.01
N ALA A 204 -5.06 -6.66 27.16
CA ALA A 204 -6.51 -6.80 27.28
C ALA A 204 -7.24 -5.51 26.88
N GLU A 205 -6.79 -4.34 27.35
CA GLU A 205 -7.34 -3.02 26.98
C GLU A 205 -7.24 -2.76 25.48
N ARG A 206 -6.09 -3.07 24.87
CA ARG A 206 -5.93 -2.96 23.40
C ARG A 206 -6.90 -3.84 22.64
N ARG A 207 -7.17 -5.06 23.12
CA ARG A 207 -8.14 -5.96 22.47
C ARG A 207 -9.56 -5.40 22.55
N GLN A 208 -9.93 -4.79 23.68
CA GLN A 208 -11.22 -4.12 23.82
C GLN A 208 -11.33 -2.91 22.89
N HIS A 209 -10.28 -2.09 22.80
CA HIS A 209 -10.25 -0.95 21.88
C HIS A 209 -10.35 -1.38 20.41
N LEU A 210 -9.67 -2.46 20.02
CA LEU A 210 -9.77 -3.02 18.67
C LEU A 210 -11.14 -3.64 18.39
N ALA A 211 -11.79 -4.24 19.39
CA ALA A 211 -13.15 -4.76 19.25
C ALA A 211 -14.14 -3.60 19.01
N ALA A 212 -14.04 -2.52 19.79
CA ALA A 212 -14.86 -1.32 19.59
C ALA A 212 -14.68 -0.73 18.19
N LEU A 213 -13.43 -0.57 17.73
CA LEU A 213 -13.14 -0.08 16.37
C LEU A 213 -13.75 -0.96 15.27
N ARG A 214 -13.73 -2.28 15.44
CA ARG A 214 -14.35 -3.20 14.47
C ARG A 214 -15.87 -3.05 14.47
N ASP A 215 -16.47 -2.99 15.65
CA ASP A 215 -17.92 -2.90 15.79
C ASP A 215 -18.43 -1.56 15.23
N ASP A 216 -17.66 -0.47 15.39
CA ASP A 216 -17.89 0.84 14.75
C ASP A 216 -17.76 0.79 13.21
N LEU A 217 -16.77 0.06 12.69
CA LEU A 217 -16.65 -0.13 11.23
C LEU A 217 -17.82 -0.95 10.67
N GLN A 218 -18.28 -1.95 11.43
CA GLN A 218 -19.40 -2.78 11.03
C GLN A 218 -20.72 -1.99 11.05
N SER A 219 -20.94 -1.13 12.05
CA SER A 219 -22.10 -0.24 12.11
C SER A 219 -22.09 0.77 10.96
N TYR A 220 -20.94 1.41 10.71
CA TYR A 220 -20.79 2.34 9.58
C TYR A 220 -21.10 1.67 8.23
N THR A 221 -20.63 0.45 8.01
CA THR A 221 -20.88 -0.29 6.76
C THR A 221 -22.36 -0.66 6.60
N GLY A 222 -23.00 -1.08 7.70
CA GLY A 222 -24.43 -1.39 7.72
C GLY A 222 -25.30 -0.16 7.46
N ASP A 223 -24.95 0.99 8.05
CA ASP A 223 -25.66 2.25 7.87
C ASP A 223 -25.54 2.79 6.44
N VAL A 224 -24.36 2.66 5.82
CA VAL A 224 -24.18 3.01 4.40
C VAL A 224 -25.08 2.15 3.52
N GLN A 225 -25.17 0.84 3.76
CA GLN A 225 -26.01 -0.05 2.98
C GLN A 225 -27.51 0.26 3.15
N ASN A 226 -27.95 0.46 4.38
CA ASN A 226 -29.35 0.78 4.70
C ASN A 226 -29.75 2.16 4.15
N ASN A 227 -28.90 3.17 4.30
CA ASN A 227 -29.15 4.51 3.75
C ASN A 227 -29.10 4.50 2.21
N THR A 228 -28.24 3.68 1.60
CA THR A 228 -28.22 3.50 0.14
C THR A 228 -29.52 2.85 -0.34
N GLN A 229 -30.00 1.82 0.35
CA GLN A 229 -31.24 1.15 -0.01
C GLN A 229 -32.45 2.07 0.15
N GLN A 230 -32.51 2.84 1.25
CA GLN A 230 -33.54 3.86 1.45
C GLN A 230 -33.48 4.97 0.38
N ALA A 231 -32.29 5.41 -0.03
CA ALA A 231 -32.13 6.37 -1.11
C ALA A 231 -32.59 5.80 -2.46
N LEU A 232 -32.29 4.53 -2.75
CA LEU A 232 -32.75 3.84 -3.95
C LEU A 232 -34.28 3.66 -3.97
N ASP A 233 -34.89 3.36 -2.82
CA ASP A 233 -36.34 3.20 -2.72
C ASP A 233 -37.06 4.55 -2.76
N ALA A 234 -36.47 5.60 -2.19
CA ALA A 234 -36.93 6.97 -2.37
C ALA A 234 -36.83 7.40 -3.85
N LEU A 235 -35.74 7.07 -4.56
CA LEU A 235 -35.57 7.34 -5.98
C LEU A 235 -36.61 6.63 -6.86
N LYS A 236 -37.00 5.39 -6.52
CA LYS A 236 -38.07 4.67 -7.22
C LYS A 236 -39.45 5.29 -7.00
N ALA A 237 -39.65 5.97 -5.86
CA ALA A 237 -40.91 6.63 -5.52
C ALA A 237 -41.04 8.05 -6.10
N VAL A 238 -39.97 8.61 -6.70
CA VAL A 238 -40.02 9.93 -7.35
C VAL A 238 -40.77 9.81 -8.68
N PRO A 239 -41.84 10.60 -8.92
CA PRO A 239 -42.54 10.64 -10.19
C PRO A 239 -41.60 11.04 -11.34
N SER A 240 -41.76 10.42 -12.51
CA SER A 240 -40.90 10.59 -13.69
C SER A 240 -40.75 12.05 -14.16
N GLU A 241 -41.71 12.92 -13.82
CA GLU A 241 -41.68 14.36 -14.13
C GLU A 241 -40.65 15.15 -13.30
N VAL A 242 -40.46 14.76 -12.03
CA VAL A 242 -39.46 15.39 -11.14
C VAL A 242 -38.04 14.89 -11.47
N ALA A 243 -37.91 13.63 -11.90
CA ALA A 243 -36.65 13.08 -12.39
C ALA A 243 -36.13 13.83 -13.64
N ALA A 244 -37.03 14.31 -14.51
CA ALA A 244 -36.68 15.12 -15.67
C ALA A 244 -36.16 16.52 -15.29
N GLY A 245 -36.76 17.16 -14.28
CA GLY A 245 -36.30 18.45 -13.72
C GLY A 245 -34.97 18.34 -12.97
N ALA A 246 -34.75 17.24 -12.24
CA ALA A 246 -33.48 16.92 -11.59
C ALA A 246 -32.38 16.61 -12.62
N ALA A 247 -32.71 15.95 -13.74
CA ALA A 247 -31.77 15.71 -14.84
C ALA A 247 -31.41 16.99 -15.62
N ALA A 248 -32.26 18.01 -15.64
CA ALA A 248 -31.93 19.33 -16.19
C ALA A 248 -31.01 20.13 -15.25
N THR A 249 -31.28 20.09 -13.95
CA THR A 249 -30.48 20.77 -12.92
C THR A 249 -29.11 20.08 -12.73
N GLY A 250 -29.07 18.75 -12.78
CA GLY A 250 -27.86 17.93 -12.72
C GLY A 250 -26.93 18.13 -13.92
N ARG A 251 -27.48 18.43 -15.10
CA ARG A 251 -26.68 18.83 -16.27
C ARG A 251 -25.98 20.18 -16.06
N GLY A 252 -26.66 21.18 -15.49
CA GLY A 252 -26.05 22.46 -15.13
C GLY A 252 -24.99 22.36 -14.02
N LEU A 253 -25.15 21.42 -13.08
CA LEU A 253 -24.15 21.15 -12.05
C LEU A 253 -22.93 20.42 -12.62
N ALA A 254 -23.13 19.41 -13.48
CA ALA A 254 -22.06 18.68 -14.16
C ALA A 254 -21.24 19.59 -15.11
N GLU A 255 -21.89 20.60 -15.69
CA GLU A 255 -21.24 21.63 -16.52
C GLU A 255 -20.34 22.56 -15.69
N ASN A 256 -20.72 22.87 -14.44
CA ASN A 256 -19.89 23.64 -13.50
C ASN A 256 -18.76 22.82 -12.87
N VAL A 257 -18.90 21.50 -12.72
CA VAL A 257 -17.85 20.59 -12.19
C VAL A 257 -16.67 20.44 -13.16
N ARG A 258 -16.86 20.74 -14.45
CA ARG A 258 -15.77 20.70 -15.46
C ARG A 258 -14.80 21.89 -15.40
N LYS A 259 -15.04 22.88 -14.53
CA LYS A 259 -14.15 24.03 -14.36
C LYS A 259 -13.11 23.74 -13.25
N PRO A 260 -11.81 23.76 -13.55
CA PRO A 260 -10.75 23.30 -12.63
C PRO A 260 -10.64 24.13 -11.35
N GLU A 261 -11.01 25.42 -11.39
CA GLU A 261 -10.94 26.34 -10.24
C GLU A 261 -11.96 26.02 -9.13
N VAL A 262 -13.13 25.48 -9.50
CA VAL A 262 -14.22 25.15 -8.56
C VAL A 262 -13.98 23.80 -7.88
N LEU A 263 -13.24 22.90 -8.53
CA LEU A 263 -12.84 21.63 -7.95
C LEU A 263 -11.87 21.84 -6.77
N GLN A 264 -10.82 22.64 -6.92
CA GLN A 264 -9.85 22.85 -5.83
C GLN A 264 -10.44 23.49 -4.57
N ALA A 265 -11.37 24.45 -4.71
CA ALA A 265 -12.02 25.07 -3.55
C ALA A 265 -12.96 24.11 -2.80
N ARG A 266 -13.53 23.12 -3.49
CA ARG A 266 -14.60 22.28 -2.93
C ARG A 266 -14.14 21.00 -2.25
N TRP A 267 -12.88 20.58 -2.44
CA TRP A 267 -12.34 19.40 -1.74
C TRP A 267 -12.23 19.57 -0.22
N LYS A 268 -12.05 20.80 0.28
CA LYS A 268 -12.13 21.09 1.73
C LYS A 268 -13.55 21.02 2.28
N SER A 269 -14.56 21.21 1.43
CA SER A 269 -15.99 21.13 1.78
C SER A 269 -16.64 19.78 1.48
N PHE A 270 -15.94 18.78 0.90
CA PHE A 270 -16.53 17.44 0.71
C PHE A 270 -16.80 16.70 2.03
N ALA A 271 -16.05 17.00 3.10
CA ALA A 271 -16.38 16.56 4.46
C ALA A 271 -17.69 17.19 4.98
N ALA A 272 -18.00 18.43 4.58
CA ALA A 272 -19.27 19.09 4.87
C ALA A 272 -20.41 18.68 3.91
N LEU A 273 -20.09 18.06 2.77
CA LEU A 273 -21.05 17.67 1.73
C LEU A 273 -21.78 16.37 2.08
N GLY A 274 -21.16 15.47 2.87
CA GLY A 274 -21.85 14.34 3.49
C GLY A 274 -22.93 14.78 4.48
N ALA A 275 -22.66 15.82 5.28
CA ALA A 275 -23.65 16.43 6.19
C ALA A 275 -24.73 17.21 5.42
N SER A 276 -24.38 17.85 4.29
CA SER A 276 -25.30 18.62 3.45
C SER A 276 -26.38 17.74 2.79
N ILE A 277 -26.04 16.53 2.32
CA ILE A 277 -27.02 15.65 1.66
C ILE A 277 -28.10 15.21 2.66
N ALA A 278 -27.73 14.89 3.90
CA ALA A 278 -28.67 14.55 4.96
C ALA A 278 -29.61 15.72 5.29
N THR A 279 -29.09 16.96 5.35
CA THR A 279 -29.91 18.15 5.61
C THR A 279 -30.83 18.51 4.45
N VAL A 280 -30.42 18.30 3.19
CA VAL A 280 -31.25 18.54 2.00
C VAL A 280 -32.41 17.53 1.95
N LEU A 281 -32.15 16.26 2.27
CA LEU A 281 -33.19 15.23 2.35
C LEU A 281 -34.15 15.48 3.53
N HIS A 282 -33.65 15.93 4.68
CA HIS A 282 -34.49 16.32 5.81
C HIS A 282 -35.37 17.54 5.50
N PHE A 283 -34.83 18.54 4.79
CA PHE A 283 -35.57 19.74 4.40
C PHE A 283 -36.63 19.45 3.32
N LEU A 284 -36.31 18.58 2.35
CA LEU A 284 -37.28 18.10 1.34
C LEU A 284 -38.43 17.30 1.96
N ASN A 285 -38.13 16.42 2.92
CA ASN A 285 -39.17 15.67 3.64
C ASN A 285 -40.09 16.58 4.48
N ARG A 286 -39.55 17.69 5.02
CA ARG A 286 -40.32 18.69 5.77
C ARG A 286 -41.22 19.57 4.87
N LEU A 287 -40.86 19.74 3.60
CA LEU A 287 -41.60 20.56 2.64
C LEU A 287 -42.77 19.81 1.97
N VAL A 288 -42.68 18.48 1.90
CA VAL A 288 -43.76 17.60 1.40
C VAL A 288 -44.81 17.28 2.48
N ARG A 289 -44.50 17.55 3.76
CA ARG A 289 -45.40 17.30 4.91
C ARG A 289 -46.15 18.54 5.43
N ARG A 290 -46.16 19.65 4.68
CA ARG A 290 -47.08 20.78 4.87
C ARG A 290 -48.03 20.85 3.69
#